data_AF-A0A1M4UZ94-F1
#
_entry.id   AF-A0A1M4UZ94-F1
#
_cell.length_a   1.000
_cell.length_b   1.000
_cell.length_c   1.000
_cell.angle_alpha   90.00
_cell.angle_beta   90.00
_cell.angle_gamma   90.00
#
_symmetry.space_group_name_H-M   'P 1'
#
loop_
_entity.id
_entity.type
_entity.pdbx_description
1 polymer ?
#
loop_
_entity_poly.entity_id
_entity_poly.type
_entity_poly.pdbx_seq_one_letter_code
_entity_poly.pdbx_strand_id
1 'polypeptide(L)'
;MKLQNLRQLATAILIFGISVTAHAQQSEVQTERNSLLEAALKRSEEPTSKSVFFINKTQSDIETVKNIPSKNVKSVKVLIGDNVKKKFREKGINQLVMVTTKD
;
A
#
# COMPACT_ATOMS: atom_id res chain seq x y z
N MET A 1 -9.83 -19.49 -72.87
CA MET A 1 -9.15 -20.65 -72.28
C MET A 1 -9.28 -20.54 -70.76
N LYS A 2 -9.78 -21.58 -70.10
CA LYS A 2 -10.22 -21.59 -68.68
C LYS A 2 -9.03 -21.50 -67.71
N LEU A 3 -9.03 -20.53 -66.79
CA LEU A 3 -8.23 -20.59 -65.57
C LEU A 3 -9.07 -21.31 -64.51
N GLN A 4 -8.83 -22.61 -64.38
CA GLN A 4 -9.45 -23.45 -63.36
C GLN A 4 -8.56 -23.48 -62.10
N ASN A 5 -9.24 -23.48 -60.96
CA ASN A 5 -8.83 -23.96 -59.64
C ASN A 5 -8.28 -22.92 -58.65
N LEU A 6 -9.25 -22.16 -58.16
CA LEU A 6 -9.45 -21.83 -56.76
C LEU A 6 -9.03 -22.97 -55.81
N ARG A 7 -7.99 -22.76 -55.01
CA ARG A 7 -7.96 -23.28 -53.64
C ARG A 7 -7.82 -22.10 -52.71
N GLN A 8 -8.97 -21.65 -52.24
CA GLN A 8 -9.06 -20.79 -51.06
C GLN A 8 -8.40 -21.50 -49.89
N LEU A 9 -7.79 -20.73 -49.00
CA LEU A 9 -8.25 -20.66 -47.61
C LEU A 9 -7.66 -19.40 -46.98
N ALA A 10 -8.59 -18.58 -46.49
CA ALA A 10 -8.37 -17.29 -45.91
C ALA A 10 -7.35 -17.36 -44.76
N THR A 11 -6.31 -16.52 -44.84
CA THR A 11 -5.48 -16.18 -43.68
C THR A 11 -6.36 -15.39 -42.71
N ALA A 12 -6.96 -16.08 -41.76
CA ALA A 12 -7.67 -15.43 -40.66
C ALA A 12 -6.65 -14.68 -39.80
N ILE A 13 -6.70 -13.35 -39.86
CA ILE A 13 -5.95 -12.46 -38.98
C ILE A 13 -6.61 -12.54 -37.60
N LEU A 14 -6.06 -13.37 -36.72
CA LEU A 14 -6.46 -13.46 -35.32
C LEU A 14 -5.88 -12.25 -34.56
N ILE A 15 -6.62 -11.14 -34.56
CA ILE A 15 -6.40 -10.04 -33.62
C ILE A 15 -7.00 -10.48 -32.28
N PHE A 16 -6.23 -11.18 -31.45
CA PHE A 16 -6.49 -11.16 -30.01
C PHE A 16 -5.71 -10.01 -29.41
N GLY A 17 -6.39 -8.86 -29.33
CA GLY A 17 -6.03 -7.81 -28.40
C GLY A 17 -6.22 -8.32 -26.98
N ILE A 18 -5.17 -8.91 -26.41
CA ILE A 18 -4.93 -8.86 -24.98
C ILE A 18 -3.77 -7.89 -24.78
N SER A 19 -4.12 -6.64 -24.50
CA SER A 19 -3.22 -5.77 -23.76
C SER A 19 -3.08 -6.40 -22.37
N VAL A 20 -2.21 -7.39 -22.24
CA VAL A 20 -1.65 -7.70 -20.94
C VAL A 20 -0.71 -6.55 -20.67
N THR A 21 -1.25 -5.47 -20.08
CA THR A 21 -0.40 -4.68 -19.19
C THR A 21 -0.03 -5.64 -18.08
N ALA A 22 1.00 -6.44 -18.32
CA ALA A 22 1.77 -7.03 -17.26
C ALA A 22 2.39 -5.82 -16.56
N HIS A 23 1.63 -5.24 -15.64
CA HIS A 23 2.17 -4.61 -14.44
C HIS A 23 2.86 -5.72 -13.62
N ALA A 24 3.84 -6.39 -14.25
CA ALA A 24 4.79 -7.23 -13.58
C ALA A 24 5.66 -6.27 -12.79
N GLN A 25 5.33 -6.19 -11.51
CA GLN A 25 6.27 -5.88 -10.44
C GLN A 25 6.83 -4.45 -10.48
N GLN A 26 5.93 -3.48 -10.28
CA GLN A 26 6.28 -2.39 -9.35
C GLN A 26 6.32 -2.97 -7.93
N SER A 27 7.36 -3.76 -7.62
CA SER A 27 7.65 -4.27 -6.27
C SER A 27 9.06 -3.95 -5.81
N GLU A 28 9.83 -3.14 -6.54
CA GLU A 28 11.23 -2.86 -6.20
C GLU A 28 11.50 -1.43 -5.68
N VAL A 29 10.53 -0.78 -5.04
CA VAL A 29 10.76 0.53 -4.37
C VAL A 29 10.34 0.54 -2.89
N GLN A 30 9.81 -0.55 -2.32
CA GLN A 30 9.33 -0.55 -0.92
C GLN A 30 10.20 -1.34 0.06
N THR A 31 11.36 -1.83 -0.37
CA THR A 31 12.23 -2.65 0.47
C THR A 31 13.11 -1.79 1.38
N GLU A 32 12.48 -1.10 2.31
CA GLU A 32 13.04 -0.91 3.66
C GLU A 32 11.98 -0.41 4.66
N ARG A 33 10.67 -0.41 4.36
CA ARG A 33 9.69 0.09 5.34
C ARG A 33 9.67 -0.78 6.59
N ASN A 34 9.68 -0.13 7.76
CA ASN A 34 9.63 -0.80 9.05
C ASN A 34 8.36 -1.68 9.12
N SER A 35 8.52 -2.98 9.33
CA SER A 35 7.42 -3.96 9.28
C SER A 35 6.30 -3.66 10.29
N LEU A 36 6.60 -3.03 11.42
CA LEU A 36 5.59 -2.61 12.40
C LEU A 36 4.77 -1.42 11.89
N LEU A 37 5.40 -0.50 11.14
CA LEU A 37 4.70 0.61 10.52
C LEU A 37 3.75 0.12 9.43
N GLU A 38 4.21 -0.80 8.59
CA GLU A 38 3.37 -1.42 7.55
C GLU A 38 2.16 -2.15 8.14
N ALA A 39 2.38 -2.96 9.18
CA ALA A 39 1.30 -3.66 9.85
C ALA A 39 0.28 -2.68 10.46
N ALA A 40 0.77 -1.57 11.04
CA ALA A 40 -0.09 -0.55 11.61
C ALA A 40 -0.89 0.22 10.53
N LEU A 41 -0.26 0.54 9.40
CA LEU A 41 -0.92 1.18 8.26
C LEU A 41 -1.99 0.27 7.66
N LYS A 42 -1.68 -1.01 7.44
CA LYS A 42 -2.65 -2.00 6.95
C LYS A 42 -3.83 -2.14 7.90
N ARG A 43 -3.56 -2.24 9.21
CA ARG A 43 -4.63 -2.32 10.22
C ARG A 43 -5.50 -1.08 10.21
N SER A 44 -4.94 0.11 9.96
CA SER A 44 -5.71 1.36 9.92
C SER A 44 -6.68 1.48 8.74
N GLU A 45 -6.54 0.61 7.74
CA GLU A 45 -7.46 0.52 6.60
C GLU A 45 -8.67 -0.39 6.93
N GLU A 46 -8.64 -1.10 8.06
CA GLU A 46 -9.78 -1.91 8.51
C GLU A 46 -10.94 -1.02 8.98
N PRO A 47 -12.21 -1.31 8.61
CA PRO A 47 -13.36 -0.45 8.93
C PRO A 47 -13.62 -0.24 10.42
N THR A 48 -13.19 -1.20 11.25
CA THR A 48 -13.37 -1.19 12.70
C THR A 48 -12.18 -0.56 13.42
N SER A 49 -11.13 -0.22 12.69
CA SER A 49 -9.95 0.43 13.23
C SER A 49 -10.14 1.95 13.23
N LYS A 50 -9.81 2.59 14.34
CA LYS A 50 -9.67 4.05 14.40
C LYS A 50 -8.28 4.35 14.92
N SER A 51 -7.44 4.78 14.01
CA SER A 51 -6.01 4.98 14.23
C SER A 51 -5.67 6.46 14.29
N VAL A 52 -4.78 6.82 15.22
CA VAL A 52 -4.14 8.15 15.23
C VAL A 52 -2.65 7.99 15.02
N PHE A 53 -2.09 8.88 14.23
CA PHE A 53 -0.68 8.87 13.88
C PHE A 53 0.03 10.10 14.42
N PHE A 54 1.24 9.89 14.91
CA PHE A 54 2.13 10.93 15.39
C PHE A 54 3.51 10.78 14.74
N ILE A 55 4.08 11.89 14.27
CA ILE A 55 5.47 12.01 13.82
C ILE A 55 6.17 12.94 14.80
N ASN A 56 7.23 12.47 15.47
CA ASN A 56 7.98 13.26 16.46
C ASN A 56 7.10 13.92 17.53
N LYS A 57 6.11 13.18 18.03
CA LYS A 57 5.11 13.64 19.03
C LYS A 57 4.11 14.69 18.50
N THR A 58 4.16 15.03 17.22
CA THR A 58 3.17 15.89 16.56
C THR A 58 2.16 15.02 15.83
N GLN A 59 0.87 15.29 15.99
CA GLN A 59 -0.18 14.55 15.28
C GLN A 59 -0.04 14.81 13.78
N SER A 60 -0.22 13.77 12.96
CA SER A 60 -0.08 13.88 11.50
C SER A 60 -1.04 12.95 10.80
N ASP A 61 -1.25 13.22 9.51
CA ASP A 61 -2.11 12.42 8.66
C ASP A 61 -1.43 11.12 8.24
N ILE A 62 -2.26 10.12 7.94
CA ILE A 62 -1.79 8.81 7.47
C ILE A 62 -0.95 8.93 6.19
N GLU A 63 -1.29 9.86 5.30
CA GLU A 63 -0.55 10.08 4.05
C GLU A 63 0.86 10.59 4.29
N THR A 64 1.01 11.53 5.23
CA THR A 64 2.34 12.01 5.65
C THR A 64 3.18 10.87 6.19
N VAL A 65 2.58 10.00 7.00
CA VAL A 65 3.26 8.83 7.60
C VAL A 65 3.67 7.80 6.55
N LYS A 66 2.79 7.53 5.57
CA LYS A 66 3.07 6.64 4.43
C LYS A 66 4.25 7.15 3.59
N ASN A 67 4.40 8.47 3.48
CA ASN A 67 5.46 9.09 2.67
C ASN A 67 6.79 9.29 3.40
N ILE A 68 6.92 8.89 4.68
CA ILE A 68 8.21 8.98 5.39
C ILE A 68 9.19 7.98 4.78
N PRO A 69 10.38 8.42 4.33
CA PRO A 69 11.42 7.52 3.87
C PRO A 69 11.89 6.63 5.02
N SER A 70 11.95 5.32 4.82
CA SER A 70 12.34 4.37 5.86
C SER A 70 13.70 4.66 6.48
N LYS A 71 14.65 5.10 5.65
CA LYS A 71 15.98 5.56 6.09
C LYS A 71 15.93 6.64 7.17
N ASN A 72 14.87 7.45 7.18
CA ASN A 72 14.64 8.54 8.13
C ASN A 72 13.85 8.08 9.36
N VAL A 73 13.33 6.84 9.41
CA VAL A 73 12.63 6.33 10.58
C VAL A 73 13.65 5.83 11.59
N LYS A 74 13.63 6.40 12.79
CA LYS A 74 14.45 5.98 13.93
C LYS A 74 13.80 4.83 14.69
N SER A 75 12.50 4.99 14.98
CA SER A 75 11.74 3.98 15.72
C SER A 75 10.25 4.14 15.48
N VAL A 76 9.52 3.03 15.56
CA VAL A 76 8.07 2.98 15.46
C VAL A 76 7.53 2.34 16.73
N LYS A 77 6.54 2.97 17.36
CA LYS A 77 5.82 2.43 18.50
C LYS A 77 4.34 2.38 18.16
N VAL A 78 3.74 1.21 18.32
CA VAL A 78 2.31 0.99 18.09
C VAL A 78 1.67 0.59 19.41
N LEU A 79 0.64 1.30 19.83
CA LEU A 79 -0.21 0.91 20.96
C LEU A 79 -1.58 0.51 20.42
N ILE A 80 -2.16 -0.55 20.99
CA ILE A 80 -3.44 -1.12 20.57
C ILE A 80 -4.34 -1.30 21.79
N GLY A 81 -5.64 -1.11 21.61
CA GLY A 81 -6.67 -1.41 22.61
C GLY A 81 -6.54 -0.56 23.88
N ASP A 82 -6.60 -1.18 25.06
CA ASP A 82 -6.63 -0.47 26.34
C ASP A 82 -5.36 0.31 26.64
N ASN A 83 -4.23 -0.05 26.02
CA ASN A 83 -2.99 0.72 26.12
C ASN A 83 -3.11 2.10 25.45
N VAL A 84 -3.98 2.23 24.43
CA VAL A 84 -4.28 3.52 23.81
C VAL A 84 -5.11 4.36 24.77
N LYS A 85 -6.16 3.80 25.37
CA LYS A 85 -7.05 4.52 26.31
C LYS A 85 -6.31 5.16 27.49
N LYS A 86 -5.22 4.52 27.97
CA LYS A 86 -4.36 5.05 29.04
C LYS A 86 -3.59 6.30 28.62
N LYS A 87 -3.18 6.40 27.35
CA LYS A 87 -2.38 7.51 26.78
C LYS A 87 -3.22 8.54 26.03
N PHE A 88 -4.34 8.12 25.48
CA PHE A 88 -5.21 8.86 24.58
C PHE A 88 -6.65 8.60 25.03
N ARG A 89 -7.26 9.60 25.68
CA ARG A 89 -8.59 9.47 26.33
C ARG A 89 -9.76 9.65 25.35
N GLU A 90 -9.49 9.84 24.07
CA GLU A 90 -10.53 10.01 23.08
C GLU A 90 -11.24 8.68 22.79
N LYS A 91 -12.57 8.75 22.76
CA LYS A 91 -13.44 7.59 22.56
C LYS A 91 -13.33 7.08 21.11
N GLY A 92 -13.26 5.76 20.98
CA GLY A 92 -13.28 5.06 19.70
C GLY A 92 -11.91 4.80 19.09
N ILE A 93 -10.83 5.44 19.56
CA ILE A 93 -9.47 5.14 19.07
C ILE A 93 -8.99 3.84 19.68
N ASN A 94 -8.60 2.91 18.82
CA ASN A 94 -8.12 1.57 19.20
C ASN A 94 -6.70 1.29 18.68
N GLN A 95 -6.08 2.27 18.02
CA GLN A 95 -4.69 2.23 17.59
C GLN A 95 -4.03 3.61 17.71
N LEU A 96 -2.83 3.63 18.27
CA LEU A 96 -1.95 4.79 18.28
C LEU A 96 -0.63 4.38 17.64
N VAL A 97 -0.23 5.11 16.60
CA VAL A 97 1.05 4.88 15.90
C VAL A 97 1.93 6.10 16.13
N MET A 98 3.10 5.87 16.70
CA MET A 98 4.10 6.90 16.95
C MET A 98 5.35 6.58 16.14
N VAL A 99 5.65 7.42 15.16
CA VAL A 99 6.87 7.38 14.37
C VAL A 99 7.82 8.44 14.91
N THR A 100 9.05 8.02 15.20
CA THR A 100 10.16 8.93 15.52
C THR A 100 11.11 8.91 14.34
N THR A 101 11.41 10.06 13.77
CA THR A 101 12.41 10.17 12.71
C THR A 101 13.81 10.32 13.29
N LYS A 102 14.82 10.13 12.44
CA LYS A 102 16.24 10.17 12.79
C LYS A 102 16.83 11.57 12.87
N ASP A 103 16.02 12.63 12.70
CA ASP A 103 16.45 14.04 12.76
C ASP A 103 17.72 14.25 13.59
#